data_AF-A0A1G4TAY0-F1
#
_entry.id   AF-A0A1G4TAY0-F1
#
_cell.length_a   1.000
_cell.length_b   1.000
_cell.length_c   1.000
_cell.angle_alpha   90.00
_cell.angle_beta   90.00
_cell.angle_gamma   90.00
#
_symmetry.space_group_name_H-M   'P 1'
#
loop_
_entity.id
_entity.type
_entity.pdbx_description
1 polymer ?
#
loop_
_entity_poly.entity_id
_entity_poly.type
_entity_poly.pdbx_seq_one_letter_code
_entity_poly.pdbx_strand_id
1 'polypeptide(L)'
;MGERSWISHRSISRPAPRISSDKYRSYQALTKQGYQHEAKLFNPVENPDHLKWLHTVISNAKAFIGGTFHGLDSKHLQAYLDEFCYRFNRREVKSELFNRLVQCCVLSATITYPELVG
;
A
#
# COMPACT_ATOMS: atom_id res chain seq x y z
N MET A 1 -17.28 44.51 35.92
CA MET A 1 -15.90 44.18 35.48
C MET A 1 -15.53 42.88 36.16
N GLY A 2 -15.33 41.74 35.52
CA GLY A 2 -15.36 41.35 34.12
C GLY A 2 -14.77 39.94 34.12
N GLU A 3 -15.51 38.94 33.63
CA GLU A 3 -14.99 37.57 33.60
C GLU A 3 -15.39 36.82 32.32
N ARG A 4 -14.35 36.55 31.53
CA ARG A 4 -14.06 35.27 30.84
C ARG A 4 -15.05 34.79 29.77
N SER A 5 -14.93 35.39 28.58
CA SER A 5 -15.34 34.80 27.31
C SER A 5 -14.10 34.36 26.51
N TRP A 6 -13.57 33.17 26.77
CA TRP A 6 -12.64 32.44 25.88
C TRP A 6 -12.88 30.95 26.20
N ILE A 7 -13.41 30.12 25.31
CA ILE A 7 -12.72 29.51 24.17
C ILE A 7 -13.83 28.94 23.25
N SER A 8 -13.94 29.43 22.02
CA SER A 8 -14.61 28.65 20.97
C SER A 8 -13.65 27.55 20.53
N HIS A 9 -14.05 26.30 20.69
CA HIS A 9 -13.34 25.16 20.10
C HIS A 9 -13.37 25.31 18.57
N ARG A 10 -12.36 25.98 17.98
CA ARG A 10 -12.06 25.81 16.56
C ARG A 10 -11.47 24.41 16.39
N SER A 11 -12.31 23.46 16.04
CA SER A 11 -11.86 22.25 15.35
C SER A 11 -11.12 22.69 14.09
N ILE A 12 -9.80 22.53 14.09
CA ILE A 12 -8.98 22.74 12.90
C ILE A 12 -9.39 21.65 11.91
N SER A 13 -10.31 21.95 11.00
CA SER A 13 -10.63 21.08 9.88
C SER A 13 -9.38 21.02 8.98
N ARG A 14 -8.66 19.89 8.98
CA ARG A 14 -7.58 19.69 8.00
C ARG A 14 -8.19 19.85 6.61
N PRO A 15 -7.62 20.68 5.73
CA PRO A 15 -8.03 20.70 4.33
C PRO A 15 -7.87 19.28 3.76
N ALA A 16 -8.81 18.87 2.91
CA ALA A 16 -8.78 17.56 2.29
C ALA A 16 -7.40 17.33 1.62
N PRO A 17 -6.76 16.17 1.86
CA PRO A 17 -5.43 15.92 1.33
C PRO A 17 -5.46 15.92 -0.20
N ARG A 18 -4.41 16.50 -0.80
CA ARG A 18 -4.22 16.49 -2.24
C ARG A 18 -3.70 15.12 -2.67
N ILE A 19 -4.44 14.43 -3.52
CA ILE A 19 -4.09 13.11 -4.04
C ILE A 19 -3.64 13.29 -5.48
N SER A 20 -2.41 12.87 -5.80
CA SER A 20 -1.92 12.74 -7.18
C SER A 20 -2.03 11.28 -7.59
N SER A 21 -2.62 10.99 -8.74
CA SER A 21 -2.66 9.64 -9.31
C SER A 21 -2.51 9.67 -10.82
N ASP A 22 -2.43 8.47 -11.42
CA ASP A 22 -2.67 8.34 -12.84
C ASP A 22 -4.12 8.73 -13.20
N LYS A 23 -4.39 8.87 -14.50
CA LYS A 23 -5.72 9.21 -15.03
C LYS A 23 -6.65 7.97 -15.10
N TYR A 24 -6.47 6.96 -14.25
CA TYR A 24 -7.31 5.77 -14.28
C TYR A 24 -8.74 6.07 -13.78
N ARG A 25 -9.74 5.42 -14.38
CA ARG A 25 -11.16 5.79 -14.20
C ARG A 25 -11.67 5.59 -12.77
N SER A 26 -11.14 4.63 -12.03
CA SER A 26 -11.58 4.36 -10.65
C SER A 26 -11.34 5.55 -9.72
N TYR A 27 -10.34 6.40 -10.00
CA TYR A 27 -10.02 7.57 -9.19
C TYR A 27 -10.98 8.75 -9.38
N GLN A 28 -11.88 8.72 -10.37
CA GLN A 28 -12.88 9.78 -10.58
C GLN A 28 -13.84 9.94 -9.39
N ALA A 29 -13.99 8.89 -8.56
CA ALA A 29 -14.78 8.94 -7.34
C ALA A 29 -14.15 9.84 -6.26
N LEU A 30 -12.83 10.11 -6.31
CA LEU A 30 -12.14 10.90 -5.29
C LEU A 30 -12.64 12.35 -5.24
N THR A 31 -12.90 12.96 -6.39
CA THR A 31 -13.49 14.31 -6.47
C THR A 31 -14.90 14.33 -5.86
N LYS A 32 -15.68 13.26 -6.07
CA LYS A 32 -17.03 13.12 -5.48
C LYS A 32 -16.99 12.96 -3.96
N GLN A 33 -15.91 12.41 -3.43
CA GLN A 33 -15.67 12.24 -1.99
C GLN A 33 -15.05 13.49 -1.33
N GLY A 34 -14.85 14.58 -2.08
CA GLY A 34 -14.32 15.84 -1.55
C GLY A 34 -12.80 15.92 -1.47
N TYR A 35 -12.07 14.99 -2.09
CA TYR A 35 -10.61 15.07 -2.19
C TYR A 35 -10.17 16.01 -3.32
N GLN A 36 -9.05 16.70 -3.10
CA GLN A 36 -8.38 17.43 -4.17
C GLN A 36 -7.58 16.44 -5.02
N HIS A 37 -8.15 16.00 -6.14
CA HIS A 37 -7.56 14.99 -7.00
C HIS A 37 -6.86 15.60 -8.22
N GLU A 38 -5.56 15.36 -8.35
CA GLU A 38 -4.74 15.72 -9.50
C GLU A 38 -4.44 14.48 -10.33
N ALA A 39 -5.25 14.26 -11.37
CA ALA A 39 -5.10 13.15 -12.30
C ALA A 39 -4.15 13.53 -13.44
N LYS A 40 -3.06 12.79 -13.60
CA LYS A 40 -2.11 12.97 -14.71
C LYS A 40 -2.08 11.72 -15.58
N LEU A 41 -2.05 11.90 -16.91
CA LEU A 41 -1.78 10.77 -17.78
C LEU A 41 -0.32 10.33 -17.56
N PHE A 42 -0.10 9.04 -17.34
CA PHE A 42 1.26 8.52 -17.31
C PHE A 42 1.81 8.51 -18.73
N ASN A 43 2.84 9.32 -18.98
CA ASN A 43 3.56 9.39 -20.23
C ASN A 43 5.07 9.40 -19.94
N PRO A 44 5.79 8.28 -20.16
CA PRO A 44 7.21 8.18 -19.83
C PRO A 44 8.10 9.07 -20.71
N VAL A 45 7.61 9.55 -21.86
CA VAL A 45 8.35 10.45 -22.75
C VAL A 45 8.32 11.88 -22.22
N GLU A 46 7.15 12.35 -21.80
CA GLU A 46 6.97 13.73 -21.29
C GLU A 46 7.39 13.87 -19.83
N ASN A 47 7.15 12.86 -19.00
CA ASN A 47 7.50 12.87 -17.58
C ASN A 47 7.96 11.48 -17.12
N PRO A 48 9.25 11.14 -17.31
CA PRO A 48 9.78 9.82 -16.98
C PRO A 48 9.78 9.51 -15.48
N ASP A 49 9.70 10.53 -14.62
CA ASP A 49 9.74 10.35 -13.17
C ASP A 49 8.33 10.14 -12.56
N HIS A 50 7.28 10.55 -13.26
CA HIS A 50 5.90 10.36 -12.80
C HIS A 50 5.62 8.86 -12.62
N LEU A 51 5.33 8.42 -11.39
CA LEU A 51 5.05 7.01 -11.04
C LEU A 51 6.18 6.00 -11.33
N LYS A 52 7.39 6.46 -11.67
CA LYS A 52 8.53 5.59 -11.99
C LYS A 52 8.76 4.53 -10.93
N TRP A 53 8.91 4.95 -9.67
CA TRP A 53 9.12 4.05 -8.54
C TRP A 53 7.94 3.11 -8.29
N LEU A 54 6.71 3.58 -8.49
CA LEU A 54 5.51 2.74 -8.38
C LEU A 54 5.58 1.60 -9.41
N HIS A 55 5.85 1.92 -10.67
CA HIS A 55 6.01 0.92 -11.73
C HIS A 55 7.19 -0.02 -11.45
N THR A 56 8.32 0.48 -10.94
CA THR A 56 9.45 -0.36 -10.54
C THR A 56 9.06 -1.36 -9.45
N VAL A 57 8.36 -0.91 -8.41
CA VAL A 57 7.90 -1.79 -7.32
C VAL A 57 6.92 -2.84 -7.85
N ILE A 58 5.98 -2.46 -8.71
CA ILE A 58 5.02 -3.39 -9.34
C ILE A 58 5.75 -4.43 -10.21
N SER A 59 6.73 -4.01 -11.01
CA SER A 59 7.53 -4.91 -11.84
C SER A 59 8.34 -5.89 -10.98
N ASN A 60 8.94 -5.42 -9.89
CA ASN A 60 9.66 -6.27 -8.94
C ASN A 60 8.73 -7.29 -8.27
N ALA A 61 7.51 -6.88 -7.89
CA ALA A 61 6.52 -7.79 -7.31
C ALA A 61 6.12 -8.89 -8.31
N LYS A 62 5.84 -8.52 -9.56
CA LYS A 62 5.51 -9.49 -10.63
C LYS A 62 6.66 -10.47 -10.87
N ALA A 63 7.88 -9.98 -10.97
CA ALA A 63 9.06 -10.82 -11.19
C ALA A 63 9.31 -11.76 -10.00
N PHE A 64 9.17 -11.27 -8.77
CA PHE A 64 9.28 -12.07 -7.55
C PHE A 64 8.27 -13.22 -7.53
N ILE A 65 7.00 -12.90 -7.74
CA ILE A 65 5.92 -13.88 -7.67
C ILE A 65 6.06 -14.90 -8.82
N GLY A 66 6.24 -14.42 -10.06
CA GLY A 66 6.38 -15.27 -11.23
C GLY A 66 7.62 -16.18 -11.18
N GLY A 67 8.73 -15.68 -10.64
CA GLY A 67 9.97 -16.46 -10.51
C GLY A 67 9.99 -17.44 -9.33
N THR A 68 9.31 -17.12 -8.23
CA THR A 68 9.34 -17.97 -7.02
C THR A 68 8.27 -19.06 -7.09
N PHE A 69 7.04 -18.71 -7.47
CA PHE A 69 5.89 -19.60 -7.35
C PHE A 69 5.45 -20.19 -8.69
N HIS A 70 6.03 -19.74 -9.82
CA HIS A 70 5.73 -20.24 -11.17
C HIS A 70 4.24 -20.20 -11.56
N GLY A 71 3.45 -19.39 -10.85
CA GLY A 71 1.99 -19.32 -10.98
C GLY A 71 1.38 -18.62 -9.77
N LEU A 72 0.13 -18.18 -9.92
CA LEU A 72 -0.63 -17.48 -8.88
C LEU A 72 -1.99 -18.17 -8.75
N ASP A 73 -2.26 -18.77 -7.60
CA ASP A 73 -3.64 -19.04 -7.23
C ASP A 73 -4.28 -17.75 -6.72
N SER A 74 -5.39 -17.36 -7.34
CA SER A 74 -6.20 -16.22 -6.94
C SER A 74 -6.61 -16.25 -5.46
N LYS A 75 -6.78 -17.45 -4.89
CA LYS A 75 -7.12 -17.64 -3.47
C LYS A 75 -6.06 -17.06 -2.54
N HIS A 76 -4.78 -17.21 -2.88
CA HIS A 76 -3.65 -16.83 -2.03
C HIS A 76 -2.97 -15.55 -2.48
N LEU A 77 -3.58 -14.79 -3.41
CA LEU A 77 -2.99 -13.57 -3.98
C LEU A 77 -2.52 -12.58 -2.91
N GLN A 78 -3.33 -12.36 -1.87
CA GLN A 78 -2.96 -11.47 -0.77
C GLN A 78 -1.73 -11.97 -0.01
N ALA A 79 -1.65 -13.27 0.28
CA ALA A 79 -0.50 -13.86 0.99
C ALA A 79 0.81 -13.71 0.19
N TYR A 80 0.77 -13.85 -1.13
CA TYR A 80 1.94 -13.60 -1.99
C TYR A 80 2.39 -12.14 -1.94
N LEU A 81 1.43 -11.20 -1.95
CA LEU A 81 1.73 -9.77 -1.83
C LEU A 81 2.26 -9.41 -0.43
N ASP A 82 1.74 -10.05 0.61
CA ASP A 82 2.19 -9.86 1.99
C ASP A 82 3.63 -10.34 2.17
N GLU A 83 3.99 -11.49 1.58
CA GLU A 83 5.38 -11.96 1.57
C GLU A 83 6.29 -10.99 0.81
N PHE A 84 5.87 -10.53 -0.37
CA PHE A 84 6.63 -9.54 -1.13
C PHE A 84 6.86 -8.28 -0.30
N CYS A 85 5.83 -7.73 0.33
CA CYS A 85 5.92 -6.57 1.21
C CYS A 85 6.85 -6.84 2.40
N TYR A 86 6.72 -8.00 3.05
CA TYR A 86 7.57 -8.40 4.17
C TYR A 86 9.05 -8.36 3.80
N ARG A 87 9.40 -8.96 2.66
CA ARG A 87 10.78 -9.04 2.14
C ARG A 87 11.26 -7.68 1.64
N PHE A 88 10.45 -6.96 0.88
CA PHE A 88 10.81 -5.66 0.29
C PHE A 88 11.10 -4.60 1.34
N ASN A 89 10.27 -4.54 2.40
CA ASN A 89 10.42 -3.58 3.50
C ASN A 89 11.61 -3.89 4.42
N ARG A 90 12.13 -5.13 4.40
CA ARG A 90 13.23 -5.59 5.25
C ARG A 90 14.48 -5.98 4.46
N ARG A 91 14.55 -5.61 3.17
CA ARG A 91 15.61 -6.06 2.24
C ARG A 91 17.03 -5.65 2.67
N GLU A 92 17.16 -4.60 3.48
CA GLU A 92 18.45 -4.10 3.99
C GLU A 92 18.89 -4.82 5.28
N VAL A 93 17.99 -5.54 5.97
CA VAL A 93 18.24 -6.22 7.25
C VAL A 93 18.05 -7.74 7.10
N LYS A 94 18.79 -8.32 6.15
CA LYS A 94 18.60 -9.73 5.76
C LYS A 94 18.90 -10.72 6.88
N SER A 95 19.83 -10.39 7.78
CA SER A 95 20.22 -11.24 8.92
C SER A 95 19.07 -11.49 9.90
N GLU A 96 18.13 -10.56 10.03
CA GLU A 96 16.99 -10.68 10.95
C GLU A 96 15.72 -11.22 10.28
N LEU A 97 15.71 -11.34 8.95
CA LEU A 97 14.51 -11.66 8.18
C LEU A 97 13.91 -13.01 8.61
N PHE A 98 14.76 -14.02 8.80
CA PHE A 98 14.35 -15.35 9.22
C PHE A 98 13.84 -15.37 10.66
N ASN A 99 14.62 -14.85 11.61
CA ASN A 99 14.26 -14.87 13.03
C ASN A 99 12.95 -14.12 13.31
N ARG A 100 12.74 -12.98 12.64
CA ARG A 100 11.49 -12.22 12.74
C ARG A 100 10.31 -12.97 12.13
N LEU A 101 10.51 -13.69 11.02
CA LEU A 101 9.46 -14.50 10.41
C LEU A 101 9.05 -15.63 11.36
N VAL A 102 10.02 -16.34 11.95
CA VAL A 102 9.75 -17.38 12.95
C VAL A 102 8.98 -16.81 14.14
N GLN A 103 9.39 -15.65 14.66
CA GLN A 103 8.66 -14.98 15.73
C GLN A 103 7.21 -14.66 15.33
N CYS A 104 6.97 -14.15 14.11
CA CYS A 104 5.63 -13.91 13.61
C CYS A 104 4.80 -15.21 13.53
N CYS A 105 5.38 -16.30 13.03
CA CYS A 105 4.69 -17.60 12.95
C CYS A 105 4.29 -18.16 14.32
N VAL A 106 5.14 -17.98 15.33
CA VAL A 106 4.86 -18.41 16.72
C VAL A 106 3.73 -17.58 17.35
N LEU A 107 3.64 -16.30 17.01
CA LEU A 107 2.64 -15.38 17.56
C LEU A 107 1.31 -15.38 16.79
N SER A 108 1.31 -15.83 15.53
CA SER A 108 0.12 -15.87 14.69
C SER A 108 -0.75 -17.09 14.97
N ALA A 109 -2.06 -16.95 14.74
CA ALA A 109 -2.96 -18.10 14.76
C ALA A 109 -2.60 -19.08 13.63
N THR A 110 -2.69 -20.37 13.93
CA THR A 110 -2.44 -21.44 12.96
C THR A 110 -3.60 -21.57 11.98
N ILE A 111 -3.30 -21.64 10.69
CA ILE A 111 -4.27 -21.99 9.64
C ILE A 111 -4.48 -23.50 9.61
N THR A 112 -5.72 -23.93 9.46
CA THR A 112 -6.09 -25.34 9.24
C THR A 112 -5.98 -25.73 7.76
N TYR A 113 -5.80 -27.02 7.48
CA TYR A 113 -5.71 -27.50 6.09
C TYR A 113 -6.93 -27.13 5.22
N PRO A 114 -8.19 -27.28 5.70
CA PRO A 114 -9.36 -26.85 4.93
C PRO A 114 -9.35 -25.36 4.58
N GLU A 115 -8.94 -24.49 5.52
CA GLU A 115 -8.81 -23.06 5.24
C GLU A 115 -7.73 -22.78 4.18
N LEU A 116 -6.64 -23.57 4.19
CA LEU A 116 -5.55 -23.45 3.23
C LEU A 116 -5.97 -23.89 1.82
N VAL A 117 -6.68 -25.01 1.64
CA VAL A 117 -7.02 -25.53 0.29
C VAL A 117 -8.36 -25.02 -0.25
N GLY A 118 -9.33 -24.77 0.64
CA GLY A 118 -10.63 -24.17 0.30
C GLY A 118 -11.70 -25.23 0.16
#